data_AF-A0A536EAC6-F1
#
_entry.id   AF-A0A536EAC6-F1
#
_cell.length_a   1.000
_cell.length_b   1.000
_cell.length_c   1.000
_cell.angle_alpha   90.00
_cell.angle_beta   90.00
_cell.angle_gamma   90.00
#
_symmetry.space_group_name_H-M   'P 1'
#
loop_
_entity.id
_entity.type
_entity.pdbx_description
1 polymer ?
#
loop_
_entity_poly.entity_id
_entity_poly.type
_entity_poly.pdbx_seq_one_letter_code
_entity_poly.pdbx_strand_id
1 'polypeptide(L)'
;MANPFQFGRAVEGDQFTDREEPLRLVTTCMREGQNAILVSPRRYGKTSLLKTAVRSINDSGGHAAMVDLMLCADRRAVADEVRKALLPLSRGWLANRVAQWRELVASRIPHLAITLEHGGYETTFRPVARDYDWGDAIASTISLMAKLGTRDAPVALVIDEFQKIASIDS
;
A
#
# COMPACT_ATOMS: atom_id res chain seq x y z
N MET A 1 16.55 19.95 29.20
CA MET A 1 16.55 18.73 28.35
C MET A 1 15.12 18.48 27.92
N ALA A 2 14.82 18.54 26.61
CA ALA A 2 13.48 18.31 26.11
C ALA A 2 13.15 16.81 26.14
N ASN A 3 11.92 16.45 26.52
CA ASN A 3 11.47 15.07 26.59
C ASN A 3 11.52 14.43 25.18
N PRO A 4 12.30 13.35 24.96
CA PRO A 4 12.39 12.71 23.65
C PRO A 4 11.21 11.78 23.35
N PHE A 5 10.33 11.49 24.31
CA PHE A 5 9.23 10.52 24.14
C PHE A 5 7.95 11.17 23.62
N GLN A 6 7.48 10.72 22.46
CA GLN A 6 6.16 11.06 21.91
C GLN A 6 5.17 9.92 22.13
N PHE A 7 4.01 10.22 22.72
CA PHE A 7 2.92 9.27 22.93
C PHE A 7 1.77 9.57 21.96
N GLY A 8 1.21 8.54 21.33
CA GLY A 8 0.00 8.65 20.51
C GLY A 8 0.19 8.83 19.00
N ARG A 9 1.42 8.85 18.48
CA ARG A 9 1.73 8.85 17.03
C ARG A 9 2.87 7.87 16.70
N ALA A 10 2.91 7.42 15.44
CA ALA A 10 4.03 6.65 14.93
C ALA A 10 5.30 7.51 14.96
N VAL A 11 6.40 6.93 15.43
CA VAL A 11 7.68 7.60 15.64
C VAL A 11 8.50 7.49 14.36
N GLU A 12 9.06 8.59 13.86
CA GLU A 12 9.82 8.68 12.61
C GLU A 12 11.23 9.26 12.85
N GLY A 13 12.20 8.96 11.97
CA GLY A 13 13.55 9.54 11.99
C GLY A 13 14.43 9.06 13.15
N ASP A 14 15.22 9.97 13.74
CA ASP A 14 16.22 9.72 14.79
C ASP A 14 15.65 9.09 16.09
N GLN A 15 14.32 9.07 16.22
CA GLN A 15 13.62 8.44 17.34
C GLN A 15 13.24 6.97 17.08
N PHE A 16 13.56 6.43 15.89
CA PHE A 16 13.41 5.02 15.54
C PHE A 16 14.69 4.24 15.89
N THR A 17 15.03 4.19 17.18
CA THR A 17 16.24 3.52 17.67
C THR A 17 16.08 1.99 17.71
N ASP A 18 17.16 1.26 17.41
CA ASP A 18 17.32 -0.19 17.66
C ASP A 18 16.43 -1.16 16.85
N ARG A 19 16.12 -0.79 15.60
CA ARG A 19 15.24 -1.58 14.70
C ARG A 19 15.79 -1.79 13.29
N GLU A 20 17.10 -1.73 13.15
CA GLU A 20 17.78 -1.89 11.85
C GLU A 20 17.55 -3.27 11.23
N GLU A 21 17.65 -4.34 12.02
CA GLU A 21 17.46 -5.70 11.51
C GLU A 21 16.00 -5.98 11.09
N PRO A 22 14.97 -5.70 11.91
CA PRO A 22 13.58 -5.81 11.47
C PRO A 22 13.27 -4.96 10.23
N LEU A 23 13.81 -3.74 10.15
CA LEU A 23 13.63 -2.87 8.99
C LEU A 23 14.29 -3.46 7.74
N ARG A 24 15.51 -3.97 7.88
CA ARG A 24 16.23 -4.67 6.81
C ARG A 24 15.43 -5.88 6.32
N LEU A 25 14.90 -6.71 7.21
CA LEU A 25 14.12 -7.89 6.83
C LEU A 25 12.85 -7.50 6.06
N VAL A 26 12.08 -6.54 6.58
CA VAL A 26 10.84 -6.08 5.93
C VAL A 26 11.13 -5.46 4.57
N THR A 27 12.15 -4.60 4.47
CA THR A 27 12.52 -3.96 3.20
C THR A 27 13.08 -4.96 2.20
N THR A 28 13.83 -5.99 2.62
CA THR A 28 14.25 -7.09 1.75
C THR A 28 13.04 -7.84 1.20
N CYS A 29 12.07 -8.22 2.03
CA CYS A 29 10.85 -8.88 1.55
C CYS A 29 10.12 -8.01 0.52
N MET A 30 10.01 -6.70 0.75
CA MET A 30 9.40 -5.77 -0.21
C MET A 30 10.15 -5.70 -1.54
N ARG A 31 11.49 -5.67 -1.52
CA ARG A 31 12.33 -5.61 -2.73
C ARG A 31 12.27 -6.90 -3.54
N GLU A 32 12.28 -8.04 -2.85
CA GLU A 32 12.26 -9.36 -3.48
C GLU A 32 10.84 -9.81 -3.87
N GLY A 33 9.81 -8.99 -3.63
CA GLY A 33 8.41 -9.33 -3.94
C GLY A 33 7.87 -10.50 -3.10
N GLN A 34 8.40 -10.69 -1.88
CA GLN A 34 7.99 -11.76 -0.98
C GLN A 34 6.83 -11.33 -0.10
N ASN A 35 5.86 -12.24 0.06
CA ASN A 35 4.79 -12.08 1.03
C ASN A 35 5.31 -12.41 2.43
N ALA A 36 5.08 -11.51 3.39
CA ALA A 36 5.49 -11.70 4.78
C ALA A 36 4.38 -11.26 5.74
N ILE A 37 4.30 -11.92 6.90
CA ILE A 37 3.39 -11.54 7.99
C ILE A 37 4.23 -11.03 9.15
N LEU A 38 3.97 -9.79 9.58
CA LEU A 38 4.63 -9.19 10.73
C LEU A 38 3.81 -9.43 12.00
N VAL A 39 4.25 -10.35 12.84
CA VAL A 39 3.61 -10.65 14.14
C VAL A 39 4.43 -10.06 15.28
N SER A 40 3.79 -9.27 16.14
CA SER A 40 4.38 -8.82 17.41
C SER A 40 3.29 -8.38 18.40
N PRO A 41 3.59 -8.19 19.70
CA PRO A 41 2.60 -7.73 20.66
C PRO A 41 2.10 -6.30 20.39
N ARG A 42 1.03 -5.88 21.08
CA ARG A 42 0.48 -4.51 20.96
C ARG A 42 1.50 -3.48 21.46
N ARG A 43 1.54 -2.31 20.80
CA ARG A 43 2.40 -1.16 21.12
C ARG A 43 3.92 -1.40 20.94
N TYR A 44 4.33 -2.45 20.24
CA TYR A 44 5.74 -2.71 19.88
C TYR A 44 6.23 -1.92 18.65
N GLY A 45 5.46 -0.96 18.15
CA GLY A 45 5.88 -0.08 17.05
C GLY A 45 5.83 -0.69 15.64
N LYS A 46 4.99 -1.70 15.38
CA LYS A 46 4.82 -2.30 14.04
C LYS A 46 4.47 -1.28 12.98
N THR A 47 3.44 -0.47 13.23
CA THR A 47 2.99 0.58 12.31
C THR A 47 4.12 1.57 12.01
N SER A 48 4.91 1.97 13.02
CA SER A 48 6.09 2.81 12.81
C SER A 48 7.13 2.12 11.93
N LEU A 49 7.46 0.85 12.21
CA LEU A 49 8.39 0.04 11.40
C LEU A 49 7.94 -0.05 9.93
N LEU A 50 6.67 -0.35 9.70
CA LEU A 50 6.10 -0.47 8.36
C LEU A 50 6.09 0.87 7.62
N LYS A 51 5.76 1.97 8.29
CA LYS A 51 5.86 3.33 7.72
C LYS A 51 7.29 3.67 7.31
N THR A 52 8.27 3.38 8.17
CA THR A 52 9.69 3.56 7.86
C THR A 52 10.13 2.70 6.67
N ALA A 53 9.68 1.44 6.60
CA ALA A 53 9.96 0.55 5.48
C ALA A 53 9.38 1.08 4.16
N VAL A 54 8.11 1.51 4.18
CA VAL A 54 7.42 2.11 3.02
C VAL A 54 8.19 3.33 2.52
N ARG A 55 8.59 4.23 3.42
CA ARG A 55 9.40 5.39 3.08
C ARG A 55 10.74 4.99 2.46
N SER A 56 11.44 4.04 3.05
CA SER A 56 12.73 3.54 2.54
C SER A 56 12.61 2.96 1.11
N ILE A 57 11.54 2.23 0.81
CA ILE A 57 11.27 1.75 -0.56
C ILE A 57 11.05 2.93 -1.51
N ASN A 58 10.20 3.89 -1.14
CA ASN A 58 9.88 5.06 -1.96
C ASN A 58 11.11 5.95 -2.22
N ASP A 59 11.93 6.19 -1.20
CA ASP A 59 13.14 7.02 -1.29
C ASP A 59 14.24 6.36 -2.16
N SER A 60 14.16 5.04 -2.40
CA SER A 60 15.12 4.28 -3.20
C SER A 60 14.64 3.98 -4.64
N GLY A 61 13.57 4.63 -5.09
CA GLY A 61 13.03 4.49 -6.45
C GLY A 61 12.00 3.36 -6.63
N GLY A 62 11.70 2.61 -5.57
CA GLY A 62 10.56 1.70 -5.54
C GLY A 62 9.25 2.42 -5.21
N HIS A 63 8.16 1.67 -5.14
CA HIS A 63 6.85 2.19 -4.73
C HIS A 63 6.20 1.26 -3.71
N ALA A 64 6.04 1.73 -2.49
CA ALA A 64 5.31 1.04 -1.45
C ALA A 64 4.08 1.86 -1.05
N ALA A 65 2.94 1.18 -0.94
CA ALA A 65 1.71 1.74 -0.41
C ALA A 65 1.33 1.02 0.88
N MET A 66 0.77 1.76 1.83
CA MET A 66 0.26 1.21 3.07
C MET A 66 -1.23 1.54 3.18
N VAL A 67 -2.02 0.54 3.53
CA VAL A 67 -3.45 0.67 3.83
C VAL A 67 -3.69 0.21 5.26
N ASP A 68 -4.64 0.85 5.94
CA ASP A 68 -5.00 0.55 7.33
C ASP A 68 -6.46 0.12 7.38
N LEU A 69 -6.70 -1.13 7.79
CA LEU A 69 -8.04 -1.68 7.82
C LEU A 69 -8.83 -1.33 9.08
N MET A 70 -8.25 -0.65 10.07
CA MET A 70 -8.85 -0.44 11.39
C MET A 70 -10.29 0.12 11.33
N LEU A 71 -10.56 1.04 10.41
CA LEU A 71 -11.85 1.72 10.25
C LEU A 71 -12.78 1.07 9.22
N CYS A 72 -12.39 -0.04 8.60
CA CYS A 72 -13.25 -0.74 7.66
C CYS A 72 -14.43 -1.39 8.39
N ALA A 73 -15.65 -1.03 7.99
CA ALA A 73 -16.88 -1.53 8.61
C ALA A 73 -17.41 -2.80 7.93
N ASP A 74 -17.18 -2.96 6.63
CA ASP A 74 -17.69 -4.05 5.81
C ASP A 74 -16.70 -4.46 4.71
N ARG A 75 -17.05 -5.53 3.97
CA ARG A 75 -16.24 -6.09 2.87
C ARG A 75 -15.94 -5.05 1.77
N ARG A 76 -16.88 -4.16 1.48
CA ARG A 76 -16.72 -3.12 0.47
C ARG A 76 -15.71 -2.07 0.92
N ALA A 77 -15.77 -1.64 2.18
CA ALA A 77 -14.82 -0.71 2.76
C ALA A 77 -13.39 -1.26 2.67
N VAL A 78 -13.18 -2.56 2.93
CA VAL A 78 -11.86 -3.19 2.76
C VAL A 78 -11.39 -3.12 1.31
N ALA A 79 -12.24 -3.49 0.35
CA ALA A 79 -11.88 -3.45 -1.07
C ALA A 79 -11.56 -2.02 -1.55
N ASP A 80 -12.34 -1.04 -1.11
CA ASP A 80 -12.10 0.37 -1.45
C ASP A 80 -10.83 0.90 -0.77
N GLU A 81 -10.53 0.49 0.47
CA GLU A 81 -9.30 0.86 1.18
C GLU A 81 -8.07 0.28 0.49
N VAL A 82 -8.10 -1.01 0.11
CA VAL A 82 -7.00 -1.65 -0.62
C VAL A 82 -6.77 -0.98 -1.98
N ARG A 83 -7.83 -0.58 -2.69
CA ARG A 83 -7.70 0.13 -3.97
C ARG A 83 -6.98 1.48 -3.84
N LYS A 84 -7.07 2.17 -2.70
CA LYS A 84 -6.33 3.42 -2.47
C LYS A 84 -4.82 3.21 -2.56
N ALA A 85 -4.31 1.99 -2.38
CA ALA A 85 -2.89 1.67 -2.60
C ALA A 85 -2.41 1.94 -4.04
N LEU A 86 -3.32 2.02 -5.01
CA LEU A 86 -3.01 2.35 -6.39
C LEU A 86 -2.84 3.86 -6.64
N LEU A 87 -3.31 4.73 -5.73
CA LEU A 87 -3.22 6.19 -5.87
C LEU A 87 -1.78 6.71 -5.92
N PRO A 88 -0.86 6.29 -5.02
CA PRO A 88 0.53 6.76 -5.08
C PRO A 88 1.24 6.30 -6.34
N LEU A 89 0.89 5.12 -6.87
CA LEU A 89 1.46 4.58 -8.09
C LEU A 89 1.18 5.47 -9.31
N SER A 90 0.02 6.12 -9.37
CA SER A 90 -0.34 6.94 -10.52
C SER A 90 0.30 8.34 -10.57
N ARG A 91 0.89 8.82 -9.46
CA ARG A 91 1.26 10.24 -9.29
C ARG A 91 2.72 10.62 -9.57
N GLY A 92 3.59 9.70 -9.97
CA GLY A 92 5.03 10.02 -10.16
C GLY A 92 5.73 9.23 -11.25
N TRP A 93 6.10 7.99 -10.96
CA TRP A 93 6.94 7.16 -11.84
C TRP A 93 6.18 6.55 -13.03
N LEU A 94 4.91 6.18 -12.85
CA LEU A 94 4.06 5.63 -13.91
C LEU A 94 3.56 6.67 -14.90
N ALA A 95 3.71 7.96 -14.59
CA ALA A 95 3.49 9.09 -15.49
C ALA A 95 4.20 8.91 -16.85
N ASN A 96 5.44 8.44 -16.83
CA ASN A 96 6.20 8.21 -18.06
C ASN A 96 5.89 6.86 -18.73
N ARG A 97 5.07 6.01 -18.09
CA ARG A 97 4.58 4.72 -18.62
C ARG A 97 3.04 4.68 -18.68
N VAL A 98 2.38 5.84 -18.81
CA VAL A 98 0.92 5.99 -18.74
C VAL A 98 0.17 5.09 -19.72
N ALA A 99 0.67 4.93 -20.94
CA ALA A 99 0.03 4.07 -21.93
C ALA A 99 -0.01 2.60 -21.47
N GLN A 100 1.13 2.08 -20.98
CA GLN A 100 1.22 0.73 -20.44
C GLN A 100 0.40 0.56 -19.16
N TRP A 101 0.38 1.59 -18.30
CA TRP A 101 -0.41 1.58 -17.09
C TRP A 101 -1.92 1.55 -17.38
N ARG A 102 -2.41 2.35 -18.34
CA ARG A 102 -3.82 2.36 -18.77
C ARG A 102 -4.26 1.01 -19.32
N GLU A 103 -3.44 0.36 -20.15
CA GLU A 103 -3.74 -0.97 -20.71
C GLU A 103 -3.77 -2.05 -19.62
N LEU A 104 -2.80 -2.03 -18.70
CA LEU A 104 -2.76 -2.97 -17.57
C LEU A 104 -3.93 -2.79 -16.61
N VAL A 105 -4.31 -1.55 -16.35
CA VAL A 105 -5.49 -1.22 -15.52
C VAL A 105 -6.77 -1.67 -16.21
N ALA A 106 -6.98 -1.27 -17.47
CA ALA A 106 -8.22 -1.58 -18.20
C ALA A 106 -8.42 -3.09 -18.35
N SER A 107 -7.34 -3.86 -18.53
CA SER A 107 -7.40 -5.32 -18.67
C SER A 107 -7.61 -6.09 -17.35
N ARG A 108 -7.36 -5.48 -16.19
CA ARG A 108 -7.40 -6.17 -14.88
C ARG A 108 -8.38 -5.59 -13.88
N ILE A 109 -8.72 -4.33 -14.02
CA ILE A 109 -9.71 -3.66 -13.18
C ILE A 109 -10.74 -3.04 -14.14
N PRO A 110 -11.71 -3.84 -14.65
CA PRO A 110 -12.68 -3.40 -15.67
C PRO A 110 -13.58 -2.23 -15.21
N HIS A 111 -13.43 -1.79 -13.96
CA HIS A 111 -14.19 -0.70 -13.36
C HIS A 111 -13.33 0.49 -12.93
N LEU A 112 -12.04 0.56 -13.29
CA LEU A 112 -11.20 1.71 -12.96
C LEU A 112 -11.21 2.74 -14.11
N ALA A 113 -11.78 3.92 -13.85
CA ALA A 113 -11.68 5.06 -14.77
C ALA A 113 -10.43 5.88 -14.45
N ILE A 114 -9.53 6.05 -15.43
CA ILE A 114 -8.38 6.95 -15.31
C ILE A 114 -8.63 8.16 -16.18
N THR A 115 -8.91 9.30 -15.57
CA THR A 115 -9.03 10.58 -16.27
C THR A 115 -7.64 11.23 -16.33
N LEU A 116 -7.28 11.77 -17.50
CA LEU A 116 -6.07 12.58 -17.66
C LEU A 116 -6.53 14.02 -17.88
N GLU A 117 -6.17 14.93 -16.98
CA GLU A 117 -6.34 16.37 -17.22
C GLU A 117 -4.97 17.02 -17.46
N HIS A 118 -4.96 18.02 -18.35
CA HIS A 118 -3.76 18.72 -18.80
C HIS A 118 -3.12 19.47 -17.61
N GLY A 119 -2.10 18.85 -16.99
CA GLY A 119 -1.36 19.42 -15.86
C GLY A 119 -1.11 18.45 -14.70
N GLY A 120 -1.70 17.24 -14.71
CA GLY A 120 -1.44 16.24 -13.68
C GLY A 120 -2.28 14.98 -13.81
N TYR A 121 -1.85 13.92 -13.13
CA TYR A 121 -2.56 12.64 -13.08
C TYR A 121 -3.62 12.67 -11.99
N GLU A 122 -4.89 12.88 -12.34
CA GLU A 122 -6.00 12.70 -11.41
C GLU A 122 -6.65 11.33 -11.62
N THR A 123 -6.29 10.37 -10.76
CA THR A 123 -6.90 9.03 -10.79
C THR A 123 -8.17 9.03 -9.96
N THR A 124 -9.33 9.11 -10.63
CA THR A 124 -10.63 9.01 -9.97
C THR A 124 -11.12 7.56 -9.92
N PHE A 125 -11.05 6.94 -8.75
CA PHE A 125 -11.65 5.63 -8.53
C PHE A 125 -13.18 5.76 -8.51
N ARG A 126 -13.85 5.40 -9.62
CA ARG A 126 -15.31 5.27 -9.66
C ARG A 126 -15.68 3.80 -9.58
N PRO A 127 -16.40 3.33 -8.55
CA PRO A 127 -16.99 2.01 -8.58
C PRO A 127 -18.07 1.99 -9.68
N VAL A 128 -17.87 1.23 -10.77
CA VAL A 128 -18.83 1.17 -11.89
C VAL A 128 -19.89 0.08 -11.71
N ALA A 129 -19.70 -0.89 -10.80
CA ALA A 129 -20.65 -1.98 -10.58
C ALA A 129 -21.26 -1.96 -9.17
N ARG A 130 -22.58 -2.21 -9.08
CA ARG A 130 -23.30 -2.41 -7.81
C ARG A 130 -22.99 -3.78 -7.16
N ASP A 131 -22.62 -4.77 -7.98
CA ASP A 131 -22.30 -6.16 -7.57
C ASP A 131 -20.85 -6.51 -7.92
N TYR A 132 -19.90 -5.86 -7.26
CA TYR A 132 -18.49 -6.20 -7.40
C TYR A 132 -18.04 -7.07 -6.23
N ASP A 133 -17.48 -8.26 -6.52
CA ASP A 133 -16.92 -9.14 -5.49
C ASP A 133 -15.68 -8.53 -4.85
N TRP A 134 -15.72 -8.27 -3.55
CA TRP A 134 -14.63 -7.63 -2.82
C TRP A 134 -13.32 -8.44 -2.85
N GLY A 135 -13.37 -9.76 -2.99
CA GLY A 135 -12.21 -10.64 -3.15
C GLY A 135 -11.52 -10.40 -4.50
N ASP A 136 -12.30 -10.17 -5.56
CA ASP A 136 -11.76 -9.73 -6.85
C ASP A 136 -11.08 -8.34 -6.71
N ALA A 137 -11.54 -7.45 -5.80
CA ALA A 137 -10.91 -6.24 -5.20
C ALA A 137 -9.40 -6.09 -5.29
N ILE A 138 -8.80 -6.21 -4.11
CA ILE A 138 -8.51 -7.58 -3.77
C ILE A 138 -7.40 -8.13 -4.66
N ALA A 139 -7.70 -9.29 -5.23
CA ALA A 139 -6.85 -9.99 -6.17
C ALA A 139 -6.42 -9.11 -7.36
N SER A 140 -7.32 -8.31 -7.94
CA SER A 140 -7.01 -7.48 -9.10
C SER A 140 -6.04 -6.37 -8.76
N THR A 141 -6.19 -5.75 -7.58
CA THR A 141 -5.28 -4.71 -7.07
C THR A 141 -3.89 -5.29 -6.83
N ILE A 142 -3.80 -6.42 -6.12
CA ILE A 142 -2.52 -7.09 -5.85
C ILE A 142 -1.87 -7.54 -7.16
N SER A 143 -2.64 -8.14 -8.08
CA SER A 143 -2.13 -8.59 -9.38
C SER A 143 -1.60 -7.44 -10.23
N LEU A 144 -2.28 -6.30 -10.21
CA LEU A 144 -1.81 -5.10 -10.90
C LEU A 144 -0.50 -4.61 -10.28
N MET A 145 -0.42 -4.47 -8.96
CA MET A 145 0.80 -4.05 -8.27
C MET A 145 1.99 -4.97 -8.57
N ALA A 146 1.78 -6.28 -8.54
CA ALA A 146 2.81 -7.27 -8.86
C ALA A 146 3.34 -7.15 -10.30
N LYS A 147 2.48 -6.81 -11.27
CA LYS A 147 2.88 -6.59 -12.67
C LYS A 147 3.62 -5.28 -12.92
N LEU A 148 3.34 -4.27 -12.10
CA LEU A 148 3.99 -2.96 -12.21
C LEU A 148 5.39 -2.98 -11.59
N GLY A 149 5.60 -3.83 -10.59
CA GLY A 149 6.91 -4.03 -9.97
C GLY A 149 7.94 -4.60 -10.93
N THR A 150 9.16 -4.09 -10.82
CA THR A 150 10.36 -4.63 -11.48
C THR A 150 11.48 -4.79 -10.45
N ARG A 151 12.58 -5.45 -10.82
CA ARG A 151 13.74 -5.56 -9.92
C ARG A 151 14.32 -4.20 -9.52
N ASP A 152 14.37 -3.25 -10.46
CA ASP A 152 14.95 -1.92 -10.22
C ASP A 152 13.95 -0.93 -9.60
N ALA A 153 12.66 -1.19 -9.75
CA ALA A 153 11.57 -0.42 -9.17
C ALA A 153 10.53 -1.37 -8.54
N PRO A 154 10.78 -1.89 -7.33
CA PRO A 154 9.88 -2.82 -6.67
C PRO A 154 8.57 -2.13 -6.30
N VAL A 155 7.46 -2.87 -6.37
CA VAL A 155 6.14 -2.39 -5.92
C VAL A 155 5.67 -3.26 -4.75
N ALA A 156 5.33 -2.63 -3.63
CA ALA A 156 4.92 -3.32 -2.41
C ALA A 156 3.60 -2.79 -1.84
N LEU A 157 2.82 -3.69 -1.24
CA LEU A 157 1.60 -3.38 -0.50
C LEU A 157 1.76 -3.80 0.95
N VAL A 158 1.55 -2.86 1.87
CA VAL A 158 1.41 -3.13 3.30
C VAL A 158 -0.06 -3.03 3.68
N ILE A 159 -0.57 -4.07 4.33
CA ILE A 159 -1.91 -4.08 4.92
C ILE A 159 -1.74 -4.10 6.43
N ASP A 160 -1.96 -2.96 7.09
CA ASP A 160 -1.96 -2.87 8.54
C ASP A 160 -3.34 -3.27 9.11
N GLU A 161 -3.34 -3.73 10.36
CA GLU A 161 -4.53 -4.20 11.06
C GLU A 161 -5.31 -5.31 10.31
N PHE A 162 -4.58 -6.19 9.60
CA PHE A 162 -5.14 -7.30 8.79
C PHE A 162 -6.13 -8.19 9.56
N GLN A 163 -5.93 -8.38 10.87
CA GLN A 163 -6.84 -9.11 11.75
C GLN A 163 -8.29 -8.58 11.71
N LYS A 164 -8.50 -7.33 11.30
CA LYS A 164 -9.84 -6.74 11.16
C LYS A 164 -10.71 -7.53 10.18
N ILE A 165 -10.11 -8.16 9.17
CA ILE A 165 -10.82 -8.99 8.18
C ILE A 165 -11.61 -10.10 8.86
N ALA A 166 -11.05 -10.73 9.90
CA ALA A 166 -11.74 -11.80 10.62
C ALA A 166 -13.09 -11.33 11.19
N SER A 167 -13.20 -10.07 11.64
CA SER A 167 -14.46 -9.50 12.15
C SER A 167 -15.47 -9.13 11.06
N ILE A 168 -15.00 -8.94 9.82
CA ILE A 168 -15.82 -8.53 8.67
C ILE A 168 -16.31 -9.75 7.90
N ASP A 169 -15.56 -10.84 7.94
CA ASP A 169 -15.87 -12.11 7.27
C ASP A 169 -16.61 -13.11 8.18
N SER A 170 -16.95 -12.69 9.41
CA SER A 170 -17.72 -13.44 10.41
C SER A 170 -19.19 -13.60 10.04
#